data_AF-A0A7V5G9D6-F1
#
_entry.id   AF-A0A7V5G9D6-F1
#
_cell.length_a   1.000
_cell.length_b   1.000
_cell.length_c   1.000
_cell.angle_alpha   90.00
_cell.angle_beta   90.00
_cell.angle_gamma   90.00
#
_symmetry.space_group_name_H-M   'P 1'
#
loop_
_entity.id
_entity.type
_entity.pdbx_description
1 polymer ?
#
loop_
_entity_poly.entity_id
_entity_poly.type
_entity_poly.pdbx_seq_one_letter_code
_entity_poly.pdbx_strand_id
1 'polypeptide(L)'
;MQYNIFQARNKKYIEHLFYSKPRIFLGSGKRQQDVQKIEIKAVSPVWAEKTCLTKYTIFFRNNTTKKIRSTASNQELLKNAWTVMNYLSQSNNSKIKKAINPPLYFSPRLNLLFYEEIPGDTLTNIFEFNAENSAVIKPYLL
;
A
#
# COMPACT_ATOMS: atom_id res chain seq x y z
N MET A 1 19.75 0.93 15.78
CA MET A 1 18.48 1.30 16.47
C MET A 1 17.44 0.25 16.08
N GLN A 2 16.66 -0.32 17.00
CA GLN A 2 15.62 -1.31 16.66
C GLN A 2 14.26 -0.63 16.57
N TYR A 3 13.64 -0.63 15.39
CA TYR A 3 12.35 0.02 15.16
C TYR A 3 11.18 -0.86 15.63
N ASN A 4 10.18 -0.27 16.29
CA ASN A 4 8.94 -0.96 16.62
C ASN A 4 8.00 -0.99 15.39
N ILE A 5 8.22 -1.98 14.52
CA ILE A 5 7.49 -2.12 13.25
C ILE A 5 6.01 -2.47 13.43
N PHE A 6 5.61 -3.02 14.59
CA PHE A 6 4.22 -3.42 14.85
C PHE A 6 3.28 -2.25 15.14
N GLN A 7 3.82 -1.04 15.35
CA GLN A 7 3.02 0.18 15.38
C GLN A 7 2.24 0.40 14.07
N ALA A 8 2.70 -0.16 12.95
CA ALA A 8 1.97 -0.18 11.69
C ALA A 8 0.61 -0.91 11.80
N ARG A 9 0.40 -1.76 12.81
CA ARG A 9 -0.87 -2.48 13.04
C ARG A 9 -1.70 -1.87 14.17
N ASN A 10 -1.15 -0.92 14.92
CA ASN A 10 -1.84 -0.32 16.04
C ASN A 10 -2.91 0.66 15.54
N LYS A 11 -4.18 0.31 15.75
CA LYS A 11 -5.32 1.10 15.27
C LYS A 11 -5.31 2.54 15.76
N LYS A 12 -5.12 2.76 17.07
CA LYS A 12 -5.11 4.10 17.67
C LYS A 12 -3.98 4.97 17.10
N TYR A 13 -2.79 4.38 16.93
CA TYR A 13 -1.65 5.06 16.34
C TYR A 13 -1.91 5.47 14.89
N ILE A 14 -2.41 4.55 14.07
CA ILE A 14 -2.67 4.80 12.65
C ILE A 14 -3.80 5.81 12.45
N GLU A 15 -4.87 5.71 13.21
CA GLU A 15 -5.96 6.70 13.20
C GLU A 15 -5.41 8.08 13.54
N HIS A 16 -4.65 8.21 14.63
CA HIS A 16 -4.03 9.48 14.99
C HIS A 16 -3.09 10.02 13.89
N LEU A 17 -2.26 9.16 13.29
CA LEU A 17 -1.37 9.56 12.19
C LEU A 17 -2.16 10.05 10.97
N PHE A 18 -3.23 9.34 10.59
CA PHE A 18 -4.03 9.71 9.43
C PHE A 18 -4.79 11.01 9.65
N TYR A 19 -5.32 11.23 10.86
CA TYR A 19 -6.05 12.45 11.22
C TYR A 19 -5.14 13.66 11.46
N SER A 20 -3.88 13.46 11.85
CA SER A 20 -2.89 14.55 11.94
C SER A 20 -2.39 15.01 10.57
N LYS A 21 -2.55 14.18 9.53
CA LYS A 21 -2.11 14.47 8.14
C LYS A 21 -3.22 14.15 7.13
N PRO A 22 -4.41 14.75 7.26
CA PRO A 22 -5.60 14.32 6.52
C PRO A 22 -5.46 14.54 5.01
N ARG A 23 -4.77 15.62 4.59
CA ARG A 23 -4.50 15.88 3.17
C ARG A 23 -3.73 14.74 2.48
N ILE A 24 -2.82 14.09 3.21
CA ILE A 24 -2.00 12.98 2.69
C ILE A 24 -2.82 11.68 2.68
N PHE A 25 -3.43 11.34 3.81
CA PHE A 25 -4.02 10.02 4.00
C PHE A 25 -5.49 9.93 3.60
N LEU A 26 -6.28 10.98 3.81
CA LEU A 26 -7.72 11.00 3.47
C LEU A 26 -7.96 11.61 2.09
N GLY A 27 -7.14 12.61 1.71
CA GLY A 27 -7.26 13.38 0.47
C GLY A 27 -7.73 14.82 0.70
N SER A 28 -7.65 15.63 -0.36
CA SER A 28 -8.05 17.04 -0.30
C SER A 28 -9.51 17.21 0.12
N GLY A 29 -9.75 18.06 1.12
CA GLY A 29 -11.10 18.38 1.61
C GLY A 29 -11.70 17.40 2.62
N LYS A 30 -11.11 16.21 2.80
CA LYS A 30 -11.61 15.21 3.76
C LYS A 30 -11.00 15.39 5.15
N ARG A 31 -11.81 15.16 6.19
CA ARG A 31 -11.49 15.25 7.61
C ARG A 31 -11.92 13.98 8.34
N GLN A 32 -11.57 13.87 9.62
CA GLN A 32 -11.95 12.74 10.47
C GLN A 32 -13.47 12.48 10.47
N GLN A 33 -14.28 13.53 10.50
CA GLN A 33 -15.74 13.43 10.47
C GLN A 33 -16.30 12.75 9.21
N ASP A 34 -15.54 12.72 8.12
CA ASP A 34 -15.93 12.09 6.85
C ASP A 34 -15.61 10.58 6.84
N VAL A 35 -14.82 10.10 7.81
CA VAL A 35 -14.43 8.70 7.93
C VAL A 35 -15.47 7.95 8.76
N GLN A 36 -15.97 6.85 8.21
CA GLN A 36 -16.86 5.92 8.90
C GLN A 36 -16.05 4.91 9.72
N LYS A 37 -15.05 4.28 9.08
CA LYS A 37 -14.13 3.34 9.74
C LYS A 37 -12.82 3.20 8.96
N ILE A 38 -11.77 2.79 9.67
CA ILE A 38 -10.50 2.35 9.08
C ILE A 38 -10.29 0.88 9.44
N GLU A 39 -10.22 0.03 8.42
CA GLU A 39 -9.86 -1.38 8.56
C GLU A 39 -8.37 -1.56 8.36
N ILE A 40 -7.73 -2.35 9.23
CA ILE A 40 -6.30 -2.61 9.21
C ILE A 40 -6.10 -4.12 9.07
N LYS A 41 -5.44 -4.55 7.99
CA LYS A 41 -5.15 -5.95 7.71
C LYS A 41 -3.64 -6.16 7.61
N ALA A 42 -3.11 -7.06 8.43
CA ALA A 42 -1.75 -7.56 8.24
C ALA A 42 -1.71 -8.44 6.98
N VAL A 43 -0.76 -8.16 6.10
CA VAL A 43 -0.56 -8.90 4.83
C VAL A 43 0.69 -9.77 4.94
N SER A 44 1.63 -9.34 5.77
CA SER A 44 2.82 -10.13 6.10
C SER A 44 2.43 -11.40 6.85
N PRO A 45 3.01 -12.55 6.50
CA PRO A 45 2.81 -13.78 7.27
C PRO A 45 3.40 -13.62 8.68
N VAL A 46 2.91 -14.43 9.62
CA VAL A 46 3.25 -14.31 11.05
C VAL A 46 4.76 -14.46 11.31
N TRP A 47 5.44 -15.27 10.49
CA TRP A 47 6.89 -15.51 10.58
C TRP A 47 7.77 -14.37 10.02
N ALA A 48 7.19 -13.35 9.38
CA ALA A 48 7.94 -12.19 8.91
C ALA A 48 8.28 -11.26 10.08
N GLU A 49 9.32 -11.61 10.84
CA GLU A 49 9.72 -10.90 12.07
C GLU A 49 10.43 -9.57 11.79
N LYS A 50 11.02 -9.43 10.60
CA LYS A 50 11.84 -8.27 10.23
C LYS A 50 11.09 -7.21 9.42
N THR A 51 9.95 -7.58 8.84
CA THR A 51 9.16 -6.72 7.97
C THR A 51 7.68 -6.85 8.28
N CYS A 52 6.97 -5.72 8.27
CA CYS A 52 5.54 -5.68 8.50
C CYS A 52 4.86 -5.01 7.30
N LEU A 53 4.20 -5.82 6.49
CA LEU A 53 3.28 -5.36 5.44
C LEU A 53 1.87 -5.24 6.00
N THR A 54 1.26 -4.07 5.80
CA THR A 54 -0.08 -3.74 6.29
C THR A 54 -0.89 -3.08 5.18
N LYS A 55 -2.18 -3.42 5.12
CA LYS A 55 -3.18 -2.77 4.27
C LYS A 55 -4.18 -2.01 5.14
N TYR A 56 -4.46 -0.77 4.78
CA TYR A 56 -5.49 0.06 5.38
C TYR A 56 -6.60 0.30 4.36
N THR A 57 -7.84 0.03 4.75
CA THR A 57 -9.02 0.39 3.95
C THR A 57 -9.82 1.42 4.72
N ILE A 58 -9.86 2.65 4.19
CA ILE A 58 -10.58 3.77 4.77
C ILE A 58 -11.95 3.82 4.11
N PHE A 59 -13.01 3.67 4.89
CA PHE A 59 -14.40 3.79 4.45
C PHE A 59 -14.89 5.18 4.82
N PHE A 60 -15.37 5.93 3.83
CA PHE A 60 -15.92 7.27 4.02
C PHE A 60 -17.45 7.21 4.12
N ARG A 61 -18.05 8.21 4.77
CA ARG A 61 -19.51 8.31 4.96
C ARG A 61 -20.29 8.46 3.65
N ASN A 62 -19.64 8.89 2.58
CA ASN A 62 -20.23 8.96 1.23
C ASN A 62 -20.11 7.64 0.44
N ASN A 63 -19.89 6.51 1.12
CA ASN A 63 -19.69 5.17 0.55
C ASN A 63 -18.47 5.01 -0.36
N THR A 64 -17.58 6.00 -0.45
CA THR A 64 -16.29 5.85 -1.15
C THR A 64 -15.27 5.14 -0.26
N THR A 65 -14.29 4.49 -0.87
CA THR A 65 -13.18 3.85 -0.15
C THR A 65 -11.84 4.33 -0.66
N LYS A 66 -10.84 4.38 0.23
CA LYS A 66 -9.43 4.59 -0.13
C LYS A 66 -8.59 3.48 0.47
N LYS A 67 -7.67 2.93 -0.34
CA LYS A 67 -6.81 1.83 0.05
C LYS A 67 -5.36 2.31 0.09
N ILE A 68 -4.72 2.07 1.22
CA ILE A 68 -3.33 2.45 1.49
C ILE A 68 -2.56 1.20 1.89
N ARG A 69 -1.33 1.08 1.42
CA ARG A 69 -0.38 0.06 1.85
C ARG A 69 0.71 0.71 2.67
N SER A 70 1.28 -0.07 3.57
CA SER A 70 2.53 0.30 4.20
C SER A 70 3.46 -0.88 4.38
N THR A 71 4.74 -0.56 4.35
CA THR A 71 5.83 -1.46 4.70
C THR A 71 6.61 -0.85 5.84
N ALA A 72 6.75 -1.56 6.94
CA ALA A 72 7.75 -1.27 7.97
C ALA A 72 8.86 -2.32 7.94
N SER A 73 10.07 -1.91 8.31
CA SER A 73 11.23 -2.80 8.44
C SER A 73 11.99 -2.45 9.71
N ASN A 74 12.56 -3.46 10.37
CA ASN A 74 13.45 -3.22 11.50
C ASN A 74 14.87 -2.82 11.05
N GLN A 75 15.14 -2.80 9.75
CA GLN A 75 16.38 -2.35 9.10
C GLN A 75 16.16 -1.02 8.37
N GLU A 76 17.17 -0.16 8.28
CA GLU A 76 17.09 1.21 7.70
C GLU A 76 16.89 1.29 6.17
N LEU A 77 16.41 0.23 5.52
CA LEU A 77 16.28 0.13 4.06
C LEU A 77 15.16 1.01 3.46
N LEU A 78 14.14 1.37 4.25
CA LEU A 78 12.95 2.05 3.69
C LEU A 78 13.17 3.53 3.38
N LYS A 79 14.20 4.15 3.98
CA LYS A 79 14.63 5.50 3.58
C LYS A 79 15.10 5.51 2.13
N ASN A 80 15.87 4.50 1.72
CA ASN A 80 16.35 4.37 0.35
C ASN A 80 15.20 4.10 -0.61
N ALA A 81 14.27 3.22 -0.24
CA ALA A 81 13.06 2.96 -1.02
C ALA A 81 12.23 4.25 -1.21
N TRP A 82 12.03 5.04 -0.15
CA TRP A 82 11.36 6.35 -0.23
C TRP A 82 12.05 7.30 -1.22
N THR A 83 13.38 7.42 -1.15
CA THR A 83 14.16 8.28 -2.06
C THR A 83 14.00 7.84 -3.52
N VAL A 84 14.13 6.54 -3.79
CA VAL A 84 13.99 5.99 -5.15
C VAL A 84 12.58 6.17 -5.68
N MET A 85 11.55 5.88 -4.89
CA MET A 85 10.16 6.05 -5.32
C MET A 85 9.84 7.51 -5.66
N ASN A 86 10.29 8.46 -4.84
CA ASN A 86 10.12 9.89 -5.14
C ASN A 86 10.82 10.29 -6.43
N TYR A 87 12.10 9.91 -6.60
CA TYR A 87 12.86 10.20 -7.81
C TYR A 87 12.15 9.65 -9.06
N LEU A 88 11.72 8.39 -9.03
CA LEU A 88 11.03 7.75 -10.15
C LEU A 88 9.68 8.41 -10.46
N SER A 89 8.90 8.80 -9.45
CA SER A 89 7.63 9.50 -9.65
C SER A 89 7.78 10.90 -10.28
N GLN A 90 8.97 11.49 -10.16
CA GLN A 90 9.33 12.79 -10.73
C GLN A 90 10.07 12.66 -12.07
N SER A 91 10.21 11.44 -12.61
CA SER A 91 10.92 11.21 -13.87
C SER A 91 10.27 11.96 -15.03
N ASN A 92 11.11 12.54 -15.89
CA ASN A 92 10.69 13.13 -17.17
C ASN A 92 10.21 12.09 -18.19
N ASN A 93 10.47 10.79 -17.92
CA ASN A 93 9.96 9.71 -18.74
C ASN A 93 8.46 9.49 -18.46
N SER A 94 7.62 9.82 -19.44
CA SER A 94 6.16 9.75 -19.31
C SER A 94 5.61 8.35 -19.05
N LYS A 95 6.30 7.28 -19.49
CA LYS A 95 5.91 5.90 -19.20
C LYS A 95 6.14 5.56 -17.73
N ILE A 96 7.31 5.92 -17.19
CA ILE A 96 7.67 5.69 -15.78
C ILE A 96 6.74 6.49 -14.88
N LYS A 97 6.54 7.77 -15.18
CA LYS A 97 5.68 8.67 -14.42
C LYS A 97 4.23 8.18 -14.32
N LYS A 98 3.71 7.50 -15.36
CA LYS A 98 2.37 6.89 -15.33
C LYS A 98 2.32 5.57 -14.57
N ALA A 99 3.42 4.83 -14.51
CA ALA A 99 3.47 3.50 -13.91
C ALA A 99 3.75 3.53 -12.39
N ILE A 100 4.43 4.57 -11.90
CA ILE A 100 4.86 4.66 -10.50
C ILE A 100 4.13 5.80 -9.81
N ASN A 101 3.19 5.45 -8.94
CA ASN A 101 2.56 6.42 -8.06
C ASN A 101 3.56 6.97 -7.04
N PRO A 102 3.50 8.28 -6.72
CA PRO A 102 4.34 8.86 -5.69
C PRO A 102 4.05 8.21 -4.33
N PRO A 103 5.07 7.98 -3.50
CA PRO A 103 4.84 7.48 -2.15
C PRO A 103 4.12 8.56 -1.32
N LEU A 104 3.28 8.13 -0.38
CA LEU A 104 2.42 9.05 0.39
C LEU A 104 3.19 9.72 1.52
N TYR A 105 3.89 8.93 2.32
CA TYR A 105 4.57 9.39 3.52
C TYR A 105 5.64 8.40 3.98
N PHE A 106 6.75 8.91 4.49
CA PHE A 106 7.73 8.12 5.23
C PHE A 106 7.81 8.62 6.67
N SER A 107 7.72 7.70 7.62
CA SER A 107 7.93 7.95 9.05
C SER A 107 9.32 7.44 9.44
N PRO A 108 10.34 8.32 9.56
CA PRO A 108 11.70 7.90 9.91
C PRO A 108 11.75 7.25 11.30
N ARG A 109 10.92 7.74 12.24
CA ARG A 109 10.88 7.25 13.63
C ARG A 109 10.51 5.77 13.73
N LEU A 110 9.65 5.29 12.84
CA LEU A 110 9.20 3.90 12.82
C LEU A 110 9.75 3.09 11.66
N ASN A 111 10.56 3.74 10.81
CA ASN A 111 10.98 3.21 9.52
C ASN A 111 9.80 2.57 8.79
N LEU A 112 8.78 3.40 8.51
CA LEU A 112 7.48 2.99 7.97
C LEU A 112 7.18 3.83 6.73
N LEU A 113 6.99 3.14 5.60
CA LEU A 113 6.72 3.72 4.29
C LEU A 113 5.27 3.48 3.90
N PHE A 114 4.55 4.54 3.52
CA PHE A 114 3.16 4.50 3.05
C PHE A 114 3.08 4.82 1.57
N TYR A 115 2.21 4.12 0.85
CA TYR A 115 1.94 4.29 -0.58
C TYR A 115 0.51 3.84 -0.90
N GLU A 116 -0.05 4.33 -2.01
CA GLU A 116 -1.38 3.92 -2.45
C GLU A 116 -1.36 2.48 -2.99
N GLU A 117 -2.45 1.75 -2.77
CA GLU A 117 -2.62 0.45 -3.42
C GLU A 117 -2.89 0.66 -4.91
N ILE A 118 -2.06 0.05 -5.76
CA ILE A 118 -2.25 0.09 -7.21
C ILE A 118 -3.42 -0.86 -7.56
N PRO A 119 -4.41 -0.42 -8.35
CA PRO A 119 -5.51 -1.26 -8.79
C PRO A 119 -5.04 -2.30 -9.82
N GLY A 120 -5.72 -3.44 -9.87
CA GLY A 120 -5.44 -4.52 -10.80
C GLY A 120 -4.91 -5.79 -10.13
N ASP A 121 -4.79 -6.85 -10.92
CA ASP A 121 -4.26 -8.13 -10.49
C ASP A 121 -2.75 -8.20 -10.68
N THR A 122 -2.11 -9.10 -9.92
CA THR A 122 -0.70 -9.40 -10.10
C THR A 122 -0.51 -10.08 -11.46
N LEU A 123 0.64 -9.86 -12.09
CA LEU A 123 0.98 -10.57 -13.34
C LEU A 123 0.91 -12.09 -13.16
N THR A 124 1.30 -12.59 -11.98
CA THR A 124 1.20 -14.02 -11.64
C THR A 124 -0.25 -14.51 -11.72
N ASN A 125 -1.20 -13.81 -11.09
CA ASN A 125 -2.61 -14.18 -11.15
C ASN A 125 -3.14 -14.15 -12.60
N ILE A 126 -2.70 -13.15 -13.39
CA ILE A 126 -3.08 -13.02 -14.80
C ILE A 126 -2.55 -14.22 -15.61
N PHE A 127 -1.29 -14.63 -15.37
CA PHE A 127 -0.70 -15.78 -16.06
C PHE A 127 -1.33 -17.10 -15.67
N GLU A 128 -1.62 -17.31 -14.38
CA GLU A 128 -2.31 -18.50 -13.87
C GLU A 128 -3.71 -18.63 -14.47
N PHE A 129 -4.49 -17.55 -14.45
CA PHE A 129 -5.81 -17.51 -15.08
C PHE A 129 -5.76 -17.82 -16.58
N ASN A 130 -4.76 -17.30 -17.30
CA ASN A 130 -4.62 -17.58 -18.73
C ASN A 130 -4.14 -19.01 -19.01
N ALA A 131 -3.31 -19.60 -18.15
CA ALA A 131 -2.88 -20.99 -18.29
C ALA A 131 -4.06 -21.96 -18.10
N GLU A 132 -4.91 -21.72 -17.10
CA GLU A 132 -6.12 -22.51 -16.84
C GLU A 132 -7.13 -22.40 -18.00
N ASN A 133 -7.33 -21.20 -18.56
CA ASN A 133 -8.26 -21.00 -19.68
C ASN A 133 -7.70 -21.47 -21.04
N SER A 134 -6.38 -21.47 -21.24
CA SER A 134 -5.76 -22.02 -22.46
C SER A 134 -5.81 -23.55 -22.49
N ALA A 135 -5.88 -24.20 -21.33
CA ALA A 135 -6.09 -25.65 -21.24
C ALA A 135 -7.51 -26.10 -21.63
N VAL A 136 -8.48 -25.18 -21.70
CA VAL A 136 -9.86 -25.45 -22.12
C VAL A 136 -10.01 -25.44 -23.65
N ILE A 137 -9.04 -24.92 -24.40
CA ILE A 137 -9.12 -24.79 -25.86
C ILE A 137 -8.14 -25.73 -26.57
N LYS A 138 -8.55 -27.01 -26.64
CA LYS A 138 -8.47 -27.99 -27.77
C LYS A 138 -7.94 -29.39 -27.38
N PRO A 139 -8.44 -30.48 -28.03
CA PRO A 139 -9.16 -30.48 -29.31
C PRO A 139 -10.47 -31.30 -29.33
N TYR A 140 -11.55 -30.69 -29.83
CA TYR A 140 -12.46 -31.41 -30.71
C TYR A 140 -11.78 -31.48 -32.09
N LEU A 141 -10.90 -32.46 -32.25
CA LEU A 141 -10.45 -32.99 -33.53
C LEU A 141 -10.57 -34.51 -33.38
N LEU A 142 -11.78 -35.00 -33.67
CA LEU A 142 -12.04 -36.37 -34.10
C LEU A 142 -12.21 -36.34 -35.61
#